data_AF-A0AAV2CAQ2-F1
#
_entry.id   AF-A0AAV2CAQ2-F1
#
_cell.length_a   1.000
_cell.length_b   1.000
_cell.length_c   1.000
_cell.angle_alpha   90.00
_cell.angle_beta   90.00
_cell.angle_gamma   90.00
#
_symmetry.space_group_name_H-M   'P 1'
#
loop_
_entity.id
_entity.type
_entity.pdbx_description
1 polymer ?
#
loop_
_entity_poly.entity_id
_entity_poly.type
_entity_poly.pdbx_seq_one_letter_code
_entity_poly.pdbx_strand_id
1 'polypeptide(L)'
;MAGSGAVDINRPFRFVGVNFRRWRQKMEFYLTTKKLAHCLTSMPVELPEEVTDEERAASAKEREHDFLCKNYILNGLADDLYDYYADSKNTAMMIWDALQKKYDTEEAGAKKYVVSRYLRYQMVDDKSVEFSPTNFRK
;
A
#
# COMPACT_ATOMS: atom_id res chain seq x y z
N MET A 1 -12.34 34.63 9.08
CA MET A 1 -10.94 34.16 9.08
C MET A 1 -10.93 32.75 8.56
N ALA A 2 -10.41 32.50 7.35
CA ALA A 2 -10.25 31.14 6.85
C ALA A 2 -9.13 30.49 7.66
N GLY A 3 -9.48 29.49 8.48
CA GLY A 3 -8.50 28.70 9.20
C GLY A 3 -7.55 28.06 8.19
N SER A 4 -6.26 28.34 8.34
CA SER A 4 -5.20 27.62 7.64
C SER A 4 -5.40 26.13 7.93
N GLY A 5 -5.91 25.39 6.95
CA GLY A 5 -6.00 23.95 7.02
C GLY A 5 -4.57 23.41 7.06
N ALA A 6 -4.04 23.20 8.26
CA ALA A 6 -2.71 22.66 8.43
C ALA A 6 -2.63 21.33 7.65
N VAL A 7 -1.78 21.31 6.63
CA VAL A 7 -1.51 20.09 5.88
C VAL A 7 -0.89 19.12 6.86
N ASP A 8 -1.60 18.03 7.17
CA ASP A 8 -1.05 16.95 7.99
C ASP A 8 0.13 16.33 7.23
N ILE A 9 1.34 16.71 7.63
CA ILE A 9 2.60 16.27 7.01
C ILE A 9 2.78 14.75 7.04
N ASN A 10 2.06 14.08 7.94
CA ASN A 10 2.12 12.63 8.09
C ASN A 10 1.14 11.93 7.15
N ARG A 11 0.20 12.67 6.54
CA ARG A 11 -0.78 12.09 5.61
C ARG A 11 -0.05 11.49 4.40
N PRO A 12 -0.31 10.23 4.05
CA PRO A 12 0.29 9.62 2.87
C PRO A 12 -0.21 10.33 1.60
N PHE A 13 0.61 10.27 0.55
CA PHE A 13 0.19 10.68 -0.78
C PHE A 13 -0.91 9.72 -1.29
N ARG A 14 -1.69 10.16 -2.28
CA ARG A 14 -2.73 9.33 -2.90
C ARG A 14 -2.08 8.16 -3.67
N PHE A 15 -2.53 6.94 -3.39
CA PHE A 15 -2.09 5.72 -4.07
C PHE A 15 -2.84 5.51 -5.36
N VAL A 16 -2.08 5.43 -6.46
CA VAL A 16 -2.61 5.28 -7.83
C VAL A 16 -2.17 3.94 -8.46
N GLY A 17 -1.87 2.93 -7.64
CA GLY A 17 -1.44 1.61 -8.11
C GLY A 17 0.07 1.41 -8.29
N VAL A 18 0.91 2.43 -8.05
CA VAL A 18 2.38 2.33 -8.14
C VAL A 18 3.08 2.76 -6.86
N ASN A 19 4.31 2.28 -6.65
CA ASN A 19 5.12 2.55 -5.46
C ASN A 19 4.44 2.11 -4.14
N PHE A 20 3.76 0.96 -4.17
CA PHE A 20 2.96 0.46 -3.05
C PHE A 20 3.76 0.37 -1.76
N ARG A 21 5.00 -0.14 -1.78
CA ARG A 21 5.84 -0.21 -0.56
C ARG A 21 6.01 1.13 0.15
N ARG A 22 6.20 2.21 -0.62
CA ARG A 22 6.36 3.56 -0.08
C ARG A 22 5.04 4.11 0.45
N TRP A 23 3.95 3.88 -0.28
CA TRP A 23 2.63 4.29 0.18
C TRP A 23 2.23 3.56 1.46
N ARG A 24 2.40 2.24 1.49
CA ARG A 24 2.12 1.37 2.64
C ARG A 24 2.83 1.86 3.88
N GLN A 25 4.14 2.06 3.81
CA GLN A 25 4.94 2.53 4.96
C GLN A 25 4.45 3.89 5.48
N LYS A 26 4.08 4.83 4.60
CA LYS A 26 3.53 6.12 5.01
C LYS A 26 2.14 5.98 5.62
N MET A 27 1.29 5.11 5.09
CA MET A 27 -0.05 4.84 5.62
C MET A 27 0.02 4.18 7.01
N GLU A 28 0.89 3.19 7.20
CA GLU A 28 1.12 2.57 8.52
C GLU A 28 1.59 3.60 9.55
N PHE A 29 2.55 4.44 9.18
CA PHE A 29 3.01 5.51 10.06
C PHE A 29 1.88 6.50 10.39
N TYR A 30 1.11 6.92 9.39
CA TYR A 30 -0.04 7.79 9.58
C TYR A 30 -1.07 7.19 10.55
N LEU A 31 -1.47 5.94 10.36
CA LEU A 31 -2.38 5.24 11.27
C LEU A 31 -1.79 5.07 12.67
N THR A 32 -0.48 4.88 12.79
CA THR A 32 0.22 4.88 14.09
C THR A 32 0.07 6.23 14.79
N THR A 33 0.24 7.36 14.08
CA THR A 33 0.02 8.68 14.68
C THR A 33 -1.43 8.91 15.13
N LYS A 34 -2.40 8.24 14.48
CA LYS A 34 -3.81 8.26 14.85
C LYS A 34 -4.19 7.20 15.91
N LYS A 35 -3.23 6.38 16.35
CA LYS A 35 -3.43 5.23 17.28
C LYS A 35 -4.34 4.13 16.72
N LEU A 36 -4.38 3.94 15.40
CA LEU A 36 -5.24 3.00 14.67
C LEU A 36 -4.48 1.86 13.98
N ALA A 37 -3.16 1.75 14.18
CA ALA A 37 -2.34 0.72 13.53
C ALA A 37 -2.78 -0.72 13.87
N HIS A 38 -3.35 -0.93 15.06
CA HIS A 38 -3.86 -2.23 15.49
C HIS A 38 -5.01 -2.76 14.62
N CYS A 39 -5.80 -1.88 13.99
CA CYS A 39 -6.89 -2.28 13.11
C CYS A 39 -6.41 -2.95 11.81
N LEU A 40 -5.11 -2.86 11.48
CA LEU A 40 -4.52 -3.53 10.32
C LEU A 40 -4.36 -5.05 10.54
N THR A 41 -4.41 -5.50 11.79
CA THR A 41 -4.20 -6.90 12.19
C THR A 41 -5.34 -7.46 13.05
N SER A 42 -6.21 -6.59 13.58
CA SER A 42 -7.31 -6.99 14.44
C SER A 42 -8.42 -7.63 13.62
N MET A 43 -8.80 -8.87 13.98
CA MET A 43 -10.03 -9.47 13.50
C MET A 43 -11.21 -8.95 14.32
N PRO A 44 -12.42 -8.83 13.73
CA PRO A 44 -13.61 -8.49 14.49
C PRO A 44 -13.80 -9.46 15.64
N VAL A 45 -13.93 -8.92 16.86
CA VAL A 45 -14.24 -9.72 18.04
C VAL A 45 -15.73 -10.02 18.03
N GLU A 46 -16.09 -11.30 17.96
CA GLU A 46 -17.46 -11.76 18.22
C GLU A 46 -17.71 -11.73 19.72
N LEU A 47 -18.76 -10.99 20.13
CA LEU A 47 -19.14 -10.89 21.53
C LEU A 47 -20.04 -12.07 21.94
N PRO A 48 -19.88 -12.62 23.16
CA PRO A 48 -20.81 -13.60 23.75
C PRO A 48 -22.23 -13.03 23.93
N GLU A 49 -23.23 -13.91 24.18
CA GLU A 49 -24.63 -13.50 24.42
C GLU A 49 -24.81 -12.69 25.73
N GLU A 50 -24.03 -12.99 26.77
CA GLU A 50 -23.98 -12.21 28.01
C GLU A 50 -22.72 -11.34 28.00
N VAL A 51 -22.90 -10.05 27.73
CA VAL A 51 -21.82 -9.05 27.74
C VAL A 51 -22.01 -8.04 28.86
N THR A 52 -20.92 -7.73 29.56
CA THR A 52 -20.90 -6.62 30.51
C THR A 52 -20.99 -5.27 29.78
N ASP A 53 -21.34 -4.21 30.51
CA ASP A 53 -21.36 -2.86 29.93
C ASP A 53 -19.95 -2.43 29.48
N GLU A 54 -18.89 -2.89 30.16
CA GLU A 54 -17.50 -2.65 29.74
C GLU A 54 -17.16 -3.34 28.42
N GLU A 55 -17.57 -4.59 28.23
CA GLU A 55 -17.34 -5.34 26.99
C GLU A 55 -18.11 -4.72 25.81
N ARG A 56 -19.33 -4.26 26.06
CA ARG A 56 -20.13 -3.53 25.07
C ARG A 56 -19.47 -2.22 24.66
N ALA A 57 -18.94 -1.46 25.63
CA ALA A 57 -18.22 -0.21 25.38
C ALA A 57 -16.91 -0.45 24.60
N ALA A 58 -16.16 -1.49 24.96
CA ALA A 58 -14.95 -1.89 24.24
C ALA A 58 -15.25 -2.25 22.78
N SER A 59 -16.29 -3.06 22.53
CA SER A 59 -16.71 -3.41 21.18
C SER A 59 -17.20 -2.22 20.35
N ALA A 60 -17.92 -1.27 20.97
CA ALA A 60 -18.31 -0.04 20.29
C ALA A 60 -17.07 0.78 19.86
N LYS A 61 -16.08 0.89 20.74
CA LYS A 61 -14.82 1.57 20.46
C LYS A 61 -14.00 0.89 19.35
N GLU A 62 -13.93 -0.44 19.36
CA GLU A 62 -13.25 -1.19 18.29
C GLU A 62 -13.95 -1.02 16.94
N ARG A 63 -15.29 -0.98 16.90
CA ARG A 63 -16.04 -0.66 15.67
C ARG A 63 -15.77 0.76 15.17
N GLU A 64 -15.66 1.73 16.06
CA GLU A 64 -15.27 3.10 15.70
C GLU A 64 -13.84 3.16 15.15
N HIS A 65 -12.90 2.48 15.81
CA HIS A 65 -11.51 2.39 15.36
C HIS A 65 -11.41 1.74 13.98
N ASP A 66 -12.09 0.63 13.74
CA ASP A 66 -12.13 -0.04 12.43
C ASP A 66 -12.73 0.88 11.37
N PHE A 67 -13.86 1.54 11.66
CA PHE A 67 -14.49 2.49 10.74
C PHE A 67 -13.53 3.63 10.37
N LEU A 68 -12.87 4.25 11.34
CA LEU A 68 -11.91 5.34 11.08
C LEU A 68 -10.70 4.84 10.30
N CYS A 69 -10.12 3.70 10.68
CA CYS A 69 -8.96 3.12 10.02
C CYS A 69 -9.27 2.79 8.55
N LYS A 70 -10.40 2.12 8.30
CA LYS A 70 -10.93 1.85 6.97
C LYS A 70 -11.02 3.13 6.14
N ASN A 71 -11.61 4.19 6.69
CA ASN A 71 -11.78 5.45 5.97
C ASN A 71 -10.45 6.15 5.69
N TYR A 72 -9.47 6.08 6.59
CA TYR A 72 -8.14 6.61 6.30
C TYR A 72 -7.42 5.86 5.19
N ILE A 73 -7.53 4.53 5.17
CA ILE A 73 -6.99 3.70 4.09
C ILE A 73 -7.65 4.09 2.76
N LEU A 74 -8.98 4.08 2.70
CA LEU A 74 -9.76 4.40 1.51
C LEU A 74 -9.46 5.81 0.99
N ASN A 75 -9.45 6.82 1.85
CA ASN A 75 -9.12 8.20 1.47
C ASN A 75 -7.65 8.40 1.03
N GLY A 76 -6.81 7.38 1.22
CA GLY A 76 -5.46 7.30 0.69
C GLY A 76 -5.38 6.72 -0.72
N LEU A 77 -6.49 6.22 -1.29
CA LEU A 77 -6.56 5.59 -2.61
C LEU A 77 -7.01 6.58 -3.69
N ALA A 78 -6.72 6.26 -4.95
CA ALA A 78 -7.35 6.86 -6.12
C ALA A 78 -8.82 6.44 -6.21
N ASP A 79 -9.62 7.23 -6.92
CA ASP A 79 -11.08 7.11 -6.89
C ASP A 79 -11.56 5.73 -7.41
N ASP A 80 -10.93 5.19 -8.45
CA ASP A 80 -11.21 3.85 -8.98
C ASP A 80 -10.89 2.72 -7.98
N LEU A 81 -9.78 2.86 -7.25
CA LEU A 81 -9.41 1.94 -6.18
C LEU A 81 -10.30 2.10 -4.95
N TYR A 82 -10.67 3.33 -4.61
CA TYR A 82 -11.62 3.61 -3.54
C TYR A 82 -12.92 2.85 -3.80
N ASP A 83 -13.53 3.06 -4.96
CA ASP A 83 -14.82 2.45 -5.32
C ASP A 83 -14.74 0.92 -5.31
N TYR A 84 -13.61 0.36 -5.76
CA TYR A 84 -13.40 -1.08 -5.73
C TYR A 84 -13.32 -1.67 -4.31
N TYR A 85 -12.70 -0.95 -3.35
CA TYR A 85 -12.49 -1.45 -1.98
C TYR A 85 -13.53 -0.98 -0.96
N ALA A 86 -14.37 0.01 -1.30
CA ALA A 86 -15.28 0.68 -0.38
C ALA A 86 -16.48 -0.15 0.10
N ASP A 87 -16.59 -1.44 -0.25
CA ASP A 87 -17.68 -2.30 0.23
C ASP A 87 -17.85 -2.19 1.74
N SER A 88 -19.09 -1.91 2.16
CA SER A 88 -19.52 -1.80 3.56
C SER A 88 -19.10 -3.00 4.42
N LYS A 89 -19.01 -4.20 3.86
CA LYS A 89 -18.65 -5.44 4.56
C LYS A 89 -17.16 -5.58 4.86
N ASN A 90 -16.30 -4.85 4.15
CA ASN A 90 -14.86 -4.93 4.36
C ASN A 90 -14.47 -4.20 5.64
N THR A 91 -13.68 -4.86 6.48
CA THR A 91 -12.97 -4.22 7.61
C THR A 91 -11.69 -3.52 7.12
N ALA A 92 -11.08 -2.69 7.98
CA ALA A 92 -9.79 -2.09 7.68
C ALA A 92 -8.73 -3.16 7.36
N MET A 93 -8.68 -4.23 8.15
CA MET A 93 -7.80 -5.38 7.95
C MET A 93 -8.01 -6.06 6.59
N MET A 94 -9.26 -6.30 6.19
CA MET A 94 -9.57 -6.96 4.91
C MET A 94 -9.09 -6.14 3.71
N ILE A 95 -9.30 -4.82 3.74
CA ILE A 95 -8.81 -3.92 2.68
C ILE A 95 -7.29 -3.91 2.67
N TRP A 96 -6.67 -3.83 3.85
CA TRP A 96 -5.23 -3.81 4.01
C TRP A 96 -4.56 -5.07 3.45
N ASP A 97 -5.07 -6.26 3.79
CA ASP A 97 -4.55 -7.54 3.30
C ASP A 97 -4.73 -7.68 1.78
N ALA A 98 -5.89 -7.30 1.26
CA ALA A 98 -6.16 -7.34 -0.18
C ALA A 98 -5.21 -6.43 -0.98
N LEU A 99 -4.91 -5.24 -0.46
CA LEU A 99 -3.93 -4.33 -1.06
C LEU A 99 -2.53 -4.93 -1.06
N GLN A 100 -2.09 -5.51 0.07
CA GLN A 100 -0.78 -6.15 0.16
C GLN A 100 -0.65 -7.31 -0.82
N LYS A 101 -1.62 -8.22 -0.84
CA LYS A 101 -1.62 -9.39 -1.72
C LYS A 101 -1.52 -9.03 -3.20
N LYS A 102 -2.26 -7.99 -3.63
CA LYS A 102 -2.25 -7.52 -5.02
C LYS A 102 -0.92 -6.85 -5.38
N TYR A 103 -0.51 -5.86 -4.60
CA TYR A 103 0.55 -4.94 -5.03
C TYR A 103 1.97 -5.31 -4.57
N ASP A 104 2.15 -6.15 -3.54
CA ASP A 104 3.50 -6.65 -3.19
C ASP A 104 4.06 -7.56 -4.30
N THR A 105 3.19 -8.36 -4.92
CA THR A 105 3.57 -9.28 -6.02
C THR A 105 3.91 -8.51 -7.30
N GLU A 106 3.08 -7.51 -7.65
CA GLU A 106 3.27 -6.68 -8.84
C GLU A 106 4.55 -5.84 -8.75
N GLU A 107 4.83 -5.21 -7.62
CA GLU A 107 6.02 -4.37 -7.45
C GLU A 107 7.31 -5.22 -7.46
N ALA A 108 7.28 -6.42 -6.87
CA ALA A 108 8.41 -7.36 -6.94
C ALA A 108 8.67 -7.85 -8.38
N GLY A 109 7.61 -8.17 -9.13
CA GLY A 109 7.70 -8.59 -10.53
C GLY A 109 8.26 -7.49 -11.45
N ALA A 110 7.75 -6.27 -11.32
CA ALA A 110 8.20 -5.13 -12.12
C ALA A 110 9.68 -4.81 -11.89
N LYS A 111 10.15 -4.80 -10.63
CA LYS A 111 11.56 -4.56 -10.30
C LYS A 111 12.48 -5.63 -10.88
N LYS A 112 12.10 -6.91 -10.77
CA LYS A 112 12.88 -8.01 -11.35
C LYS A 112 13.02 -7.86 -12.87
N TYR A 113 11.96 -7.44 -13.56
CA TYR A 113 12.00 -7.22 -15.00
C TYR A 113 12.93 -6.07 -15.41
N VAL A 114 12.87 -4.93 -14.71
CA VAL A 114 13.72 -3.77 -14.96
C VAL A 114 15.20 -4.11 -14.76
N VAL A 115 15.54 -4.76 -13.63
CA VAL A 115 16.92 -5.19 -13.36
C VAL A 115 17.42 -6.18 -14.42
N SER A 116 16.57 -7.13 -14.82
CA SER A 116 16.92 -8.10 -15.87
C SER A 116 17.15 -7.44 -17.23
N ARG A 117 16.38 -6.39 -17.58
CA ARG A 117 16.59 -5.61 -18.81
C ARG A 117 17.88 -4.79 -18.75
N TYR A 118 18.17 -4.15 -17.62
CA TYR A 118 19.41 -3.40 -17.41
C TYR A 118 20.64 -4.30 -17.52
N LEU A 119 20.63 -5.46 -16.84
CA LEU A 119 21.73 -6.43 -16.93
C LEU A 119 21.92 -6.95 -18.36
N ARG A 120 20.84 -7.26 -19.08
CA ARG A 120 20.93 -7.66 -20.50
C ARG A 120 21.47 -6.55 -21.38
N TYR A 121 21.12 -5.29 -21.12
CA TYR A 121 21.65 -4.15 -21.86
C TYR A 121 23.16 -4.00 -21.64
N GLN A 122 23.63 -4.03 -20.39
CA GLN A 122 25.07 -4.02 -20.07
C GLN A 122 25.81 -5.18 -20.75
N MET A 123 25.25 -6.40 -20.73
CA MET A 123 25.86 -7.55 -21.41
C MET A 123 25.95 -7.42 -22.95
N VAL A 124 25.10 -6.61 -23.58
CA VAL A 124 25.13 -6.37 -25.02
C VAL A 124 26.11 -5.24 -25.36
N ASP A 125 26.16 -4.20 -24.53
CA ASP A 125 27.06 -3.04 -24.70
C ASP A 125 28.54 -3.41 -24.45
N ASP A 126 28.81 -4.35 -23.55
CA ASP A 126 30.17 -4.86 -23.26
C ASP A 126 30.72 -5.83 -24.34
N LYS A 127 30.01 -6.06 -25.45
CA LYS A 127 30.58 -6.79 -26.59
C LYS A 127 31.45 -5.85 -27.42
N SER A 128 32.77 -5.97 -27.29
CA SER A 128 33.73 -5.26 -28.15
C SER A 128 33.45 -5.57 -29.62
N VAL A 129 33.21 -4.53 -30.42
CA VAL A 129 33.14 -4.64 -31.88
C VAL A 129 34.53 -5.01 -32.37
N GLU A 130 34.77 -6.30 -32.60
CA GLU A 130 35.97 -6.75 -33.29
C GLU A 130 35.91 -6.23 -34.73
N PHE A 131 36.54 -5.08 -34.96
CA PHE A 131 36.86 -4.59 -36.29
C PHE A 131 37.78 -5.62 -36.94
N SER A 132 37.21 -6.52 -37.75
CA SER A 132 37.98 -7.39 -38.65
C SER A 132 38.31 -6.61 -39.91
N PRO A 133 39.58 -6.23 -40.16
CA PRO A 133 39.95 -5.63 -41.42
C PRO A 133 39.94 -6.75 -42.47
N THR A 134 38.92 -6.75 -43.32
CA THR A 134 38.90 -7.56 -44.54
C THR A 134 40.14 -7.25 -45.36
N ASN A 135 40.94 -8.29 -45.59
CA ASN A 135 42.15 -8.33 -46.39
C ASN A 135 41.99 -7.58 -47.72
N PHE A 136 42.64 -6.42 -47.86
CA PHE A 136 43.04 -5.92 -49.17
C PHE A 136 44.35 -6.63 -49.55
N ARG A 137 44.22 -7.71 -50.33
CA ARG A 137 45.34 -8.41 -50.94
C ARG A 137 45.44 -7.99 -52.41
N LYS A 138 46.53 -7.28 -52.70
CA LYS A 138 47.12 -6.87 -54.00
C LYS A 138 46.46 -5.72 -54.74
#